data_AF-R7UPT4-F1
#
_entry.id   AF-R7UPT4-F1
#
_cell.length_a   1.000
_cell.length_b   1.000
_cell.length_c   1.000
_cell.angle_alpha   90.00
_cell.angle_beta   90.00
_cell.angle_gamma   90.00
#
_symmetry.space_group_name_H-M   'P 1'
#
loop_
_entity.id
_entity.type
_entity.pdbx_description
1 polymer ?
#
loop_
_entity_poly.entity_id
_entity_poly.type
_entity_poly.pdbx_seq_one_letter_code
_entity_poly.pdbx_strand_id
1 'polypeptide(L)'
;MIHSFKLVETPGPTTTTTITRTRTNMKREADRLESYNGVWSKDFPVDPAALAKVGFYFMGPNDRVQCAFCHDVIEGWQRGDCPLVRHKRLNAECSMVL
;
A
#
# COMPACT_ATOMS: atom_id res chain seq x y z
N MET A 1 22.34 -20.25 -34.63
CA MET A 1 23.04 -19.00 -34.94
C MET A 1 22.12 -17.86 -34.59
N ILE A 2 22.57 -17.05 -33.64
CA ILE A 2 22.00 -15.76 -33.28
C ILE A 2 21.90 -14.87 -34.53
N HIS A 3 20.80 -14.14 -34.69
CA HIS A 3 20.86 -12.85 -35.36
C HIS A 3 20.18 -11.81 -34.50
N SER A 4 21.04 -11.15 -33.74
CA SER A 4 20.87 -9.87 -33.10
C SER A 4 20.31 -8.86 -34.10
N PHE A 5 19.31 -8.09 -33.69
CA PHE A 5 19.01 -6.81 -34.30
C PHE A 5 19.10 -5.75 -33.19
N LYS A 6 20.17 -4.94 -33.27
CA LYS A 6 20.41 -3.80 -32.37
C LYS A 6 19.51 -2.63 -32.77
N LEU A 7 19.15 -1.87 -31.74
CA LEU A 7 18.25 -0.72 -31.70
C LEU A 7 18.68 0.45 -32.60
N VAL A 8 17.70 1.17 -33.14
CA VAL A 8 17.83 2.60 -33.44
C VAL A 8 16.67 3.32 -32.74
N GLU A 9 17.02 4.18 -31.78
CA GLU A 9 16.09 5.01 -31.02
C GLU A 9 15.86 6.33 -31.76
N THR A 10 14.60 6.72 -31.94
CA THR A 10 14.22 8.07 -32.34
C THR A 10 13.48 8.75 -31.18
N PRO A 11 13.74 10.03 -30.88
CA PRO A 11 13.08 10.73 -29.78
C PRO A 11 11.65 11.12 -30.19
N GLY A 12 10.69 10.24 -29.90
CA GLY A 12 9.27 10.59 -29.89
C GLY A 12 8.95 11.54 -28.74
N PRO A 13 7.84 12.30 -28.80
CA PRO A 13 7.43 13.18 -27.72
C PRO A 13 7.28 12.34 -26.44
N THR A 14 8.11 12.64 -25.46
CA THR A 14 8.15 11.97 -24.17
C THR A 14 6.81 12.22 -23.48
N THR A 15 5.85 11.31 -23.69
CA THR A 15 4.75 11.12 -22.75
C THR A 15 5.35 10.39 -21.55
N THR A 16 6.18 11.11 -20.81
CA THR A 16 6.34 10.87 -19.38
C THR A 16 4.94 11.10 -18.81
N THR A 17 4.12 10.05 -18.82
CA THR A 17 2.92 10.00 -17.99
C THR A 17 3.44 10.04 -16.57
N THR A 18 3.64 11.27 -16.07
CA THR A 18 3.77 11.56 -14.66
C THR A 18 2.50 10.99 -14.04
N ILE A 19 2.61 9.75 -13.52
CA ILE A 19 1.60 9.15 -12.66
C ILE A 19 1.57 10.08 -11.44
N THR A 20 0.73 11.11 -11.51
CA THR A 20 0.40 11.93 -10.37
C THR A 20 -0.42 11.01 -9.50
N ARG A 21 0.26 10.23 -8.64
CA ARG A 21 -0.36 9.51 -7.54
C ARG A 21 -1.13 10.58 -6.78
N THR A 22 -2.44 10.64 -7.00
CA THR A 22 -3.34 11.45 -6.19
C THR A 22 -3.06 11.05 -4.76
N ARG A 23 -2.47 11.97 -4.01
CA ARG A 23 -2.03 11.74 -2.64
C ARG A 23 -3.32 11.67 -1.81
N THR A 24 -3.92 10.49 -1.74
CA THR A 24 -5.10 10.24 -0.92
C THR A 24 -4.74 10.68 0.49
N ASN A 25 -5.40 11.74 0.97
CA ASN A 25 -5.07 12.37 2.24
C ASN A 25 -5.61 11.52 3.39
N MET A 26 -4.92 10.42 3.68
CA MET A 26 -5.29 9.41 4.69
C MET A 26 -4.59 9.67 6.04
N LYS A 27 -4.31 10.94 6.34
CA LYS A 27 -3.58 11.34 7.55
C LYS A 27 -4.36 11.09 8.83
N ARG A 28 -5.69 11.24 8.81
CA ARG A 28 -6.54 11.02 9.98
C ARG A 28 -6.84 9.52 10.11
N GLU A 29 -6.74 9.00 11.33
CA GLU A 29 -7.05 7.59 11.61
C GLU A 29 -8.50 7.24 11.27
N ALA A 30 -9.45 8.13 11.55
CA ALA A 30 -10.86 7.93 11.22
C ALA A 30 -11.07 7.72 9.71
N ASP A 31 -10.41 8.50 8.86
CA ASP A 31 -10.51 8.36 7.39
C ASP A 31 -9.93 7.01 6.93
N ARG A 32 -8.87 6.54 7.60
CA ARG A 32 -8.31 5.21 7.33
C ARG A 32 -9.25 4.10 7.76
N LEU A 33 -9.86 4.21 8.94
CA LEU A 33 -10.81 3.21 9.43
C LEU A 33 -12.05 3.14 8.53
N GLU A 34 -12.57 4.29 8.08
CA GLU A 34 -13.71 4.38 7.18
C GLU A 34 -13.46 3.63 5.86
N SER A 35 -12.21 3.58 5.38
CA SER A 35 -11.87 2.86 4.13
C SER A 35 -12.19 1.36 4.15
N TYR A 36 -12.36 0.76 5.34
CA TYR A 36 -12.69 -0.66 5.51
C TYR A 36 -14.19 -0.95 5.48
N ASN A 37 -15.05 0.08 5.54
CA ASN A 37 -16.50 -0.07 5.68
C ASN A 37 -17.12 -0.79 4.47
N GLY A 38 -18.02 -1.75 4.75
CA GLY A 38 -18.77 -2.49 3.74
C GLY A 38 -17.99 -3.58 2.99
N VAL A 39 -16.66 -3.69 3.19
CA VAL A 39 -15.81 -4.67 2.50
C VAL A 39 -15.11 -5.62 3.48
N TRP A 40 -14.56 -5.08 4.57
CA TRP A 40 -13.79 -5.87 5.53
C TRP A 40 -14.72 -6.66 6.46
N SER A 41 -15.02 -7.91 6.08
CA SER A 41 -15.87 -8.81 6.87
C SER A 41 -15.16 -9.34 8.13
N LYS A 42 -15.91 -10.04 8.98
CA LYS A 42 -15.39 -10.68 10.21
C LYS A 42 -14.45 -11.85 9.93
N ASP A 43 -14.43 -12.34 8.69
CA ASP A 43 -13.59 -13.46 8.27
C ASP A 43 -12.14 -13.02 7.99
N PHE A 44 -11.91 -11.72 7.83
CA PHE A 44 -10.58 -11.19 7.66
C PHE A 44 -9.72 -11.45 8.91
N PRO A 45 -8.45 -11.82 8.72
CA PRO A 45 -7.61 -12.34 9.79
C PRO A 45 -7.15 -11.29 10.81
N VAL A 46 -7.31 -10.01 10.50
CA VAL A 46 -6.80 -8.88 11.28
C VAL A 46 -7.85 -7.79 11.39
N ASP A 47 -7.91 -7.17 12.56
CA ASP A 47 -8.85 -6.11 12.90
C ASP A 47 -8.53 -4.80 12.12
N PRO A 48 -9.53 -4.19 11.46
CA PRO A 48 -9.33 -2.97 10.67
C PRO A 48 -8.95 -1.77 11.54
N ALA A 49 -9.39 -1.69 12.81
CA ALA A 49 -8.98 -0.61 13.71
C ALA A 49 -7.50 -0.74 14.09
N ALA A 50 -7.00 -1.95 14.30
CA ALA A 50 -5.57 -2.20 14.52
C ALA A 50 -4.71 -1.79 13.31
N LEU A 51 -5.20 -2.03 12.09
CA LEU A 51 -4.54 -1.59 10.84
C LEU A 51 -4.56 -0.07 10.71
N ALA A 52 -5.73 0.56 10.88
CA ALA A 52 -5.91 2.00 10.82
C ALA A 52 -5.02 2.74 11.82
N LYS A 53 -4.94 2.24 13.06
CA LYS A 53 -4.12 2.81 14.12
C LYS A 53 -2.63 2.90 13.76
N VAL A 54 -2.10 1.92 13.03
CA VAL A 54 -0.67 1.91 12.61
C VAL A 54 -0.44 2.51 11.22
N GLY A 55 -1.42 3.25 10.69
CA GLY A 55 -1.25 4.06 9.48
C GLY A 55 -1.76 3.42 8.19
N PHE A 56 -2.34 2.22 8.25
CA PHE A 56 -2.86 1.54 7.06
C PHE A 56 -4.30 1.95 6.74
N TYR A 57 -4.59 2.13 5.45
CA TYR A 57 -5.95 2.19 4.93
C TYR A 57 -6.15 1.07 3.91
N PHE A 58 -7.40 0.66 3.74
CA PHE A 58 -7.79 -0.33 2.77
C PHE A 58 -7.60 0.20 1.35
N MET A 59 -6.90 -0.56 0.52
CA MET A 59 -6.75 -0.29 -0.91
C MET A 59 -7.55 -1.31 -1.74
N GLY A 60 -7.66 -2.53 -1.24
CA GLY A 60 -8.16 -3.65 -2.00
C GLY A 60 -7.31 -3.96 -3.25
N PRO A 61 -7.69 -5.01 -4.02
CA PRO A 61 -8.64 -6.05 -3.64
C PRO A 61 -8.13 -6.91 -2.47
N ASN A 62 -8.94 -7.88 -2.01
CA ASN A 62 -8.61 -8.79 -0.91
C ASN A 62 -8.33 -8.07 0.42
N ASP A 63 -7.20 -8.38 1.05
CA ASP A 63 -6.75 -7.82 2.34
C ASP A 63 -5.63 -6.78 2.17
N ARG A 64 -5.50 -6.23 0.95
CA ARG A 64 -4.43 -5.29 0.62
C ARG A 64 -4.66 -3.92 1.26
N VAL A 65 -3.65 -3.47 1.99
CA VAL A 65 -3.65 -2.18 2.70
C VAL A 65 -2.40 -1.38 2.37
N GLN A 66 -2.47 -0.06 2.43
CA GLN A 66 -1.34 0.84 2.19
C GLN A 66 -1.14 1.83 3.33
N CYS A 67 0.12 2.08 3.71
CA CYS A 67 0.43 3.08 4.71
C CYS A 67 0.25 4.51 4.14
N ALA A 68 -0.43 5.38 4.87
CA ALA A 68 -0.60 6.78 4.48
C ALA A 68 0.70 7.62 4.56
N PHE A 69 1.75 7.10 5.22
CA PHE A 69 2.95 7.86 5.60
C PHE A 69 4.19 7.40 4.84
N CYS A 70 4.51 6.11 4.88
CA CYS A 70 5.64 5.54 4.13
C CYS A 70 5.23 4.94 2.78
N HIS A 71 3.93 4.78 2.53
CA HIS A 71 3.38 4.23 1.30
C HIS A 71 3.65 2.75 1.01
N ASP A 72 4.22 2.01 1.96
CA ASP A 72 4.35 0.56 1.86
C ASP A 72 2.99 -0.12 1.84
N VAL A 73 2.93 -1.22 1.08
CA VAL A 73 1.73 -2.02 0.86
C VAL A 73 1.92 -3.38 1.50
N ILE A 74 0.89 -3.85 2.22
CA ILE A 74 0.89 -5.16 2.86
C ILE A 74 -0.38 -5.91 2.44
N GLU A 75 -0.20 -7.19 2.10
CA GLU A 75 -1.27 -8.15 1.82
C GLU A 75 -0.93 -9.52 2.44
N GLY A 76 -1.84 -10.48 2.31
CA GLY A 76 -1.63 -11.86 2.78
C GLY A 76 -1.55 -11.96 4.31
N TRP A 77 -2.36 -11.17 5.01
CA TRP A 77 -2.54 -11.21 6.45
C TRP A 77 -2.98 -12.59 6.93
N GLN A 78 -2.42 -13.01 8.06
CA GLN A 78 -2.73 -14.28 8.70
C GLN A 78 -3.30 -14.04 10.09
N ARG A 79 -4.13 -14.97 10.58
CA ARG A 79 -4.67 -14.88 11.95
C ARG A 79 -3.51 -14.83 12.94
N GLY A 80 -3.51 -13.82 13.81
CA GLY A 80 -2.44 -13.60 14.79
C GLY A 80 -1.31 -12.69 14.30
N ASP A 81 -1.33 -12.24 13.04
CA ASP A 81 -0.40 -11.20 12.60
C ASP A 81 -0.60 -9.90 13.40
N CYS A 82 0.52 -9.27 13.80
CA CYS A 82 0.50 -7.95 14.41
C CYS A 82 0.83 -6.87 13.37
N PRO A 83 -0.12 -5.94 13.07
CA PRO A 83 0.10 -4.87 12.11
C PRO A 83 1.35 -4.04 12.35
N LEU A 84 1.58 -3.65 13.61
CA LEU A 84 2.73 -2.86 14.01
C LEU A 84 4.06 -3.57 13.70
N VAL A 85 4.14 -4.87 14.03
CA VAL A 85 5.35 -5.66 13.83
C VAL A 85 5.64 -5.85 12.34
N ARG A 86 4.62 -6.19 11.54
CA ARG A 86 4.79 -6.33 10.09
C ARG A 86 5.20 -4.99 9.45
N HIS A 87 4.59 -3.89 9.87
CA HIS A 87 4.91 -2.55 9.39
C HIS A 87 6.37 -2.18 9.71
N LYS A 88 6.78 -2.31 10.97
CA LYS A 88 8.15 -2.01 11.40
C LYS A 88 9.21 -2.89 10.72
N ARG A 89 8.88 -4.15 10.43
CA ARG A 89 9.77 -5.06 9.69
C ARG A 89 9.98 -4.63 8.24
N LEU A 90 8.95 -4.08 7.59
CA LEU A 90 9.05 -3.61 6.21
C LEU A 90 9.74 -2.25 6.13
N ASN A 91 9.42 -1.35 7.05
CA ASN A 91 9.97 0.00 7.05
C ASN A 91 10.04 0.57 8.46
N ALA A 92 11.18 0.36 9.11
CA ALA A 92 11.44 0.83 10.47
C ALA A 92 11.53 2.36 10.56
N GLU A 93 11.75 3.06 9.44
CA GLU A 93 11.87 4.52 9.36
C GLU A 93 10.51 5.22 9.16
N CYS A 94 9.42 4.47 9.11
CA CYS A 94 8.10 5.05 8.93
C CYS A 94 7.65 5.81 10.20
N SER A 95 7.27 7.08 10.02
CA SER A 95 6.78 7.97 11.10
C SER A 95 5.62 7.45 11.95
N MET A 96 4.89 6.41 11.52
CA MET A 96 3.82 5.79 12.30
C MET A 96 4.30 4.69 13.26
N VAL A 97 5.53 4.19 13.10
CA VAL A 97 6.08 3.05 13.86
C VAL A 97 7.47 3.31 14.41
N LEU A 98 8.00 4.51 14.18
CA LEU A 98 9.18 5.06 14.85
C LEU A 98 8.92 5.26 16.34
#